data_AF-A0A3M7R047-F1
#
_entry.id   AF-A0A3M7R047-F1
#
_cell.length_a   1.000
_cell.length_b   1.000
_cell.length_c   1.000
_cell.angle_alpha   90.00
_cell.angle_beta   90.00
_cell.angle_gamma   90.00
#
_symmetry.space_group_name_H-M   'P 1'
#
loop_
_entity.id
_entity.type
_entity.pdbx_description
1 polymer ?
#
loop_
_entity_poly.entity_id
_entity_poly.type
_entity_poly.pdbx_seq_one_letter_code
_entity_poly.pdbx_strand_id
1 'polypeptide(L)'
;MSIPQKLQIAGLLKSGDKKQNEIAKLFGVSPKCVSSTKKRDEETGSVSDRSRSGRPRKLTFRDENYIFREIRKDPTSSYQKLATDFNSKTQGRCKQRLNWKVNNWSRELKLDTINK
;
A
#
# COMPACT_ATOMS: atom_id res chain seq x y z
N MET A 1 17.11 14.79 9.34
CA MET A 1 16.48 15.79 10.23
C MET A 1 15.79 15.06 11.36
N SER A 2 16.02 15.45 12.60
CA SER A 2 15.43 14.78 13.76
C SER A 2 13.94 15.09 13.89
N ILE A 3 13.17 14.22 14.55
CA ILE A 3 11.75 14.44 14.86
C ILE A 3 11.51 15.75 15.64
N PRO A 4 12.28 16.10 16.69
CA PRO A 4 12.09 17.38 17.39
C PRO A 4 12.30 18.60 16.49
N GLN A 5 13.32 18.58 15.62
CA GLN A 5 13.54 19.68 14.66
C GLN A 5 12.36 19.84 13.69
N LYS A 6 11.84 18.72 13.19
CA LYS A 6 10.65 18.68 12.31
C LYS A 6 9.41 19.30 12.98
N LEU A 7 9.18 18.99 14.25
CA LEU A 7 8.09 19.57 15.04
C LEU A 7 8.26 21.07 15.26
N GLN A 8 9.47 21.52 15.60
CA GLN A 8 9.76 22.95 15.77
C GLN A 8 9.52 23.74 14.47
N ILE A 9 9.96 23.21 13.33
CA ILE A 9 9.71 23.81 12.02
C ILE A 9 8.21 23.87 11.72
N ALA A 10 7.47 22.79 11.95
CA ALA A 10 6.02 22.77 11.74
C ALA A 10 5.30 23.78 12.65
N GLY A 11 5.72 23.92 13.92
CA GLY A 11 5.18 24.92 14.84
C GLY A 11 5.38 26.36 14.36
N LEU A 12 6.60 26.70 13.93
CA LEU A 12 6.92 28.03 13.40
C LEU A 12 6.19 28.34 12.08
N LEU A 13 5.93 27.32 11.27
CA LEU A 13 5.13 27.47 10.06
C LEU A 13 3.65 27.74 10.36
N LYS A 14 3.12 27.20 11.46
CA LYS A 14 1.73 27.40 11.89
C LYS A 14 1.53 28.76 12.56
N SER A 15 2.51 29.26 13.31
CA SER A 15 2.42 30.58 13.94
C SER A 15 2.47 31.71 12.90
N GLY A 16 3.13 31.50 11.75
CA GLY A 16 3.19 32.48 10.67
C GLY A 16 4.19 33.62 10.90
N ASP A 17 4.94 33.59 12.01
CA ASP A 17 5.84 34.67 12.42
C ASP A 17 7.07 34.83 11.49
N LYS A 18 7.48 33.73 10.84
CA LYS A 18 8.71 33.68 10.04
C LYS A 18 8.44 33.15 8.64
N LYS A 19 9.12 33.74 7.66
CA LYS A 19 9.07 33.22 6.28
C LYS A 19 9.84 31.90 6.18
N GLN A 20 9.45 31.03 5.24
CA GLN A 20 10.08 29.72 5.06
C GLN A 20 11.60 29.77 4.89
N ASN A 21 12.11 30.80 4.19
CA ASN A 21 13.54 30.98 3.99
C ASN A 21 14.29 31.36 5.27
N GLU A 22 13.66 32.09 6.19
CA GLU A 22 14.25 32.46 7.48
C GLU A 22 14.31 31.24 8.40
N ILE A 23 13.25 30.43 8.39
CA ILE A 23 13.22 29.13 9.08
C ILE A 23 14.33 28.23 8.54
N ALA A 24 14.49 28.15 7.21
CA ALA A 24 15.55 27.36 6.58
C ALA A 24 16.95 27.78 7.04
N LYS A 25 17.23 29.10 7.08
CA LYS A 25 18.49 29.65 7.59
C LYS A 25 18.70 29.35 9.07
N LEU A 26 17.67 29.51 9.90
CA LEU A 26 17.73 29.27 11.35
C LEU A 26 18.12 27.83 11.70
N PHE A 27 17.56 26.85 10.98
CA PHE A 27 17.81 25.43 11.22
C PHE A 27 18.93 24.84 10.35
N GLY A 28 19.57 25.65 9.49
CA GLY A 28 20.62 25.18 8.57
C GLY A 28 20.13 24.12 7.57
N VAL A 29 18.86 24.17 7.18
CA VAL A 29 18.23 23.21 6.26
C VAL A 29 17.92 23.89 4.92
N SER A 30 17.75 23.10 3.86
CA SER A 30 17.34 23.66 2.57
C SER A 30 15.89 24.16 2.62
N PRO A 31 15.53 25.25 1.91
CA PRO A 31 14.13 25.72 1.81
C PRO A 31 13.18 24.65 1.28
N LYS A 32 13.66 23.77 0.38
CA LYS A 32 12.94 22.60 -0.12
C LYS A 32 12.54 21.64 1.01
N CYS A 33 13.41 21.49 2.01
CA CYS A 33 13.16 20.66 3.18
C CYS A 33 12.03 21.23 4.06
N VAL A 34 12.01 22.54 4.28
CA VAL A 34 10.93 23.24 4.99
C VAL A 34 9.61 23.11 4.23
N SER A 35 9.62 23.39 2.93
CA SER A 35 8.44 23.28 2.05
C SER A 35 7.85 21.87 2.03
N SER A 36 8.68 20.84 1.88
CA SER A 36 8.23 19.43 1.92
C SER A 36 7.74 18.99 3.31
N THR A 37 8.21 19.62 4.39
CA THR A 37 7.73 19.39 5.75
C THR A 37 6.35 20.02 5.95
N LYS A 38 6.16 21.26 5.50
CA LYS A 38 4.86 21.94 5.46
C LYS A 38 3.81 21.08 4.73
N LYS A 39 4.12 20.67 3.50
CA LYS A 39 3.22 19.87 2.68
C LYS A 39 2.82 18.54 3.36
N ARG A 40 3.76 17.86 4.02
CA ARG A 40 3.47 16.61 4.74
C ARG A 40 2.58 16.83 5.96
N ASP A 41 2.82 17.89 6.71
CA ASP A 41 2.01 18.24 7.87
C ASP A 41 0.57 18.59 7.45
N GLU A 42 0.39 19.31 6.33
CA GLU A 42 -0.93 19.60 5.75
C GLU A 42 -1.64 18.33 5.24
N GLU A 43 -0.93 17.41 4.60
CA GLU A 43 -1.51 16.17 4.04
C GLU A 43 -1.87 15.12 5.11
N THR A 44 -1.03 14.97 6.13
CA THR A 44 -1.09 13.83 7.06
C THR A 44 -1.36 14.26 8.51
N GLY A 45 -1.19 15.55 8.84
CA GLY A 45 -1.26 16.05 10.22
C GLY A 45 -0.11 15.55 11.10
N SER A 46 0.93 14.96 10.50
CA SER A 46 2.05 14.35 11.21
C SER A 46 3.37 14.69 10.54
N VAL A 47 4.40 14.89 11.36
CA VAL A 47 5.78 15.13 10.90
C VAL A 47 6.65 13.87 10.95
N SER A 48 6.04 12.73 11.26
CA SER A 48 6.68 11.40 11.19
C SER A 48 7.07 11.04 9.75
N ASP A 49 8.09 10.20 9.61
CA ASP A 49 8.47 9.70 8.29
C ASP A 49 7.49 8.61 7.85
N ARG A 50 7.09 8.65 6.57
CA ARG A 50 6.24 7.62 5.98
C ARG A 50 7.02 6.32 5.89
N SER A 51 6.33 5.21 6.16
CA SER A 51 6.85 3.88 5.87
C SER A 51 7.23 3.79 4.39
N ARG A 52 8.43 3.27 4.10
CA ARG A 52 8.84 3.02 2.71
C ARG A 52 7.97 1.91 2.14
N SER A 53 7.28 2.19 1.03
CA SER A 53 6.35 1.24 0.39
C SER A 53 7.04 0.04 -0.25
N GLY A 54 8.34 0.17 -0.59
CA GLY A 54 9.12 -0.91 -1.19
C GLY A 54 8.51 -1.46 -2.49
N ARG A 55 9.03 -2.60 -2.97
CA ARG A 55 8.42 -3.33 -4.09
C ARG A 55 7.28 -4.18 -3.56
N PRO A 56 6.07 -4.12 -4.16
CA PRO A 56 4.96 -4.97 -3.73
C PRO A 56 5.31 -6.45 -3.91
N ARG A 57 4.88 -7.28 -2.96
CA ARG A 57 5.08 -8.73 -3.00
C ARG A 57 4.32 -9.34 -4.17
N LYS A 58 4.94 -10.29 -4.85
CA LYS A 58 4.33 -11.01 -5.99
C LYS A 58 3.34 -12.09 -5.55
N LEU A 59 3.58 -12.69 -4.39
CA LEU A 59 2.75 -13.74 -3.81
C LEU A 59 2.02 -13.22 -2.59
N THR A 60 0.80 -13.72 -2.38
CA THR A 60 0.07 -13.48 -1.13
C THR A 60 0.51 -14.46 -0.06
N PHE A 61 0.28 -14.15 1.22
CA PHE A 61 0.56 -15.08 2.32
C PHE A 61 -0.14 -16.43 2.17
N ARG A 62 -1.31 -16.46 1.51
CA ARG A 62 -2.04 -17.70 1.24
C ARG A 62 -1.34 -18.57 0.20
N ASP A 63 -0.75 -17.94 -0.80
CA ASP A 63 -0.02 -18.62 -1.87
C ASP A 63 1.28 -19.21 -1.31
N GLU A 64 2.00 -18.44 -0.50
CA GLU A 64 3.21 -18.90 0.18
C GLU A 64 2.93 -20.08 1.12
N ASN A 65 1.91 -19.99 1.96
CA ASN A 65 1.52 -21.08 2.85
C ASN A 65 1.10 -22.34 2.09
N TYR A 66 0.49 -22.19 0.91
CA TYR A 66 0.18 -23.31 0.04
C TYR A 66 1.46 -23.97 -0.48
N ILE A 67 2.39 -23.18 -1.04
CA ILE A 67 3.67 -23.68 -1.55
C ILE A 67 4.44 -24.40 -0.42
N PHE A 68 4.54 -23.80 0.77
CA PHE A 68 5.19 -24.44 1.91
C PHE A 68 4.53 -25.75 2.32
N ARG A 69 3.21 -25.85 2.23
CA ARG A 69 2.50 -27.09 2.56
C ARG A 69 2.76 -28.18 1.53
N GLU A 70 2.79 -27.85 0.24
CA GLU A 70 3.10 -28.84 -0.80
C GLU A 70 4.56 -29.31 -0.71
N ILE A 71 5.52 -28.41 -0.43
CA ILE A 71 6.92 -28.77 -0.16
C ILE A 71 7.04 -29.68 1.07
N ARG A 72 6.28 -29.44 2.15
CA ARG A 72 6.33 -30.30 3.34
C ARG A 72 5.76 -31.70 3.10
N LYS A 73 4.80 -31.86 2.20
CA LYS A 73 4.24 -33.18 1.86
C LYS A 73 5.23 -34.00 1.03
N ASP A 74 5.84 -33.37 0.04
CA ASP A 74 6.85 -33.98 -0.81
C ASP A 74 8.03 -33.01 -0.96
N PRO A 75 9.05 -33.13 -0.10
CA PRO A 75 10.21 -32.23 -0.11
C PRO A 75 11.09 -32.42 -1.35
N THR A 76 10.90 -33.50 -2.12
CA THR A 76 11.65 -33.78 -3.34
C THR A 76 10.97 -33.27 -4.61
N SER A 77 9.77 -32.68 -4.48
CA SER A 77 9.04 -32.14 -5.62
C SER A 77 9.82 -31.03 -6.32
N SER A 78 9.93 -31.14 -7.65
CA SER A 78 10.62 -30.15 -8.47
C SER A 78 9.85 -28.83 -8.52
N TYR A 79 10.59 -27.74 -8.74
CA TYR A 79 10.00 -26.42 -8.93
C TYR A 79 8.95 -26.39 -10.05
N GLN A 80 9.23 -27.04 -11.19
CA GLN A 80 8.32 -27.06 -12.34
C GLN A 80 6.97 -27.71 -12.02
N LYS A 81 7.00 -28.79 -11.23
CA LYS A 81 5.79 -29.47 -10.76
C LYS A 81 4.97 -28.55 -9.85
N LEU A 82 5.62 -27.96 -8.85
CA LEU A 82 4.98 -27.02 -7.92
C LEU A 82 4.38 -25.79 -8.63
N ALA A 83 5.08 -25.25 -9.63
CA ALA A 83 4.60 -24.12 -10.41
C ALA A 83 3.36 -24.48 -11.25
N THR A 84 3.38 -25.64 -11.90
CA THR A 84 2.24 -26.16 -12.69
C THR A 84 1.03 -26.39 -11.79
N ASP A 85 1.22 -27.03 -10.63
CA ASP A 85 0.16 -27.29 -9.64
C ASP A 85 -0.39 -26.00 -9.02
N PHE A 86 0.48 -25.01 -8.79
CA PHE A 86 0.07 -23.69 -8.33
C PHE A 86 -0.78 -22.97 -9.39
N ASN A 87 -0.34 -22.99 -10.65
CA ASN A 87 -1.03 -22.34 -11.76
C ASN A 87 -2.40 -22.98 -12.02
N SER A 88 -2.50 -24.32 -12.04
CA SER A 88 -3.77 -25.02 -12.24
C SER A 88 -4.82 -24.65 -11.17
N LYS A 89 -4.38 -24.50 -9.92
CA LYS A 89 -5.25 -24.14 -8.79
C LYS A 89 -5.64 -22.67 -8.76
N THR A 90 -4.74 -21.78 -9.15
CA THR A 90 -5.02 -20.33 -9.22
C THR A 90 -5.94 -19.98 -10.38
N GLN A 91 -5.84 -20.67 -11.53
CA GLN A 91 -6.79 -20.56 -12.64
C GLN A 91 -8.23 -20.89 -12.22
N GLY A 92 -8.43 -21.92 -11.38
CA GLY A 92 -9.74 -22.25 -10.83
C GLY A 92 -10.36 -21.13 -9.99
N ARG A 93 -9.55 -20.39 -9.22
CA ARG A 93 -10.02 -19.26 -8.39
C ARG A 93 -10.39 -18.03 -9.22
N CYS A 94 -9.62 -17.73 -10.26
CA CYS A 94 -9.98 -16.65 -11.20
C CYS A 94 -11.31 -16.95 -11.91
N LYS A 95 -11.53 -18.19 -12.37
CA LYS A 95 -12.80 -18.61 -12.98
C LYS A 95 -13.98 -18.49 -12.01
N GLN A 96 -13.82 -18.94 -10.76
CA GLN A 96 -14.86 -18.82 -9.72
C GLN A 96 -15.19 -17.36 -9.38
N ARG A 97 -14.16 -16.50 -9.27
CA ARG A 97 -14.34 -15.07 -8.96
C ARG A 97 -15.00 -14.30 -10.09
N LEU A 98 -14.64 -14.60 -11.34
CA LEU A 98 -15.31 -14.04 -12.52
C LEU A 98 -16.77 -14.50 -12.59
N ASN A 99 -17.03 -15.78 -12.34
CA ASN A 99 -18.39 -16.32 -12.30
C ASN A 99 -19.24 -15.66 -11.19
N TRP A 100 -18.67 -15.42 -10.00
CA TRP A 100 -19.35 -14.68 -8.93
C TRP A 100 -19.69 -13.24 -9.32
N LYS A 101 -18.77 -12.51 -9.97
CA LYS A 101 -19.03 -11.15 -10.48
C LYS A 101 -20.14 -11.14 -11.53
N VAL A 102 -20.10 -12.07 -12.48
CA VAL A 102 -21.13 -12.20 -13.53
C VAL A 102 -22.50 -12.50 -12.90
N ASN A 103 -22.55 -13.43 -11.95
CA ASN A 103 -23.79 -13.78 -11.25
C ASN A 103 -24.34 -12.64 -10.38
N ASN A 104 -23.47 -11.78 -9.83
CA ASN A 104 -23.89 -10.63 -9.05
C ASN A 104 -24.48 -9.52 -9.95
N TRP A 105 -23.83 -9.20 -11.07
CA TRP A 105 -24.39 -8.28 -12.07
C TRP A 105 -25.72 -8.77 -12.65
N SER A 106 -25.85 -10.08 -12.91
CA SER A 106 -27.12 -10.66 -13.34
C SER A 106 -28.22 -10.62 -12.28
N ARG A 107 -27.88 -10.55 -10.98
CA ARG A 107 -28.87 -10.32 -9.91
C ARG A 107 -29.31 -8.86 -9.84
N GLU A 108 -28.36 -7.94 -9.89
CA GLU A 108 -28.62 -6.49 -9.86
C GLU A 108 -29.53 -6.08 -11.03
N LEU A 109 -29.23 -6.52 -12.26
CA LEU A 109 -30.07 -6.26 -13.44
C LEU A 109 -31.49 -6.84 -13.34
N LYS A 110 -31.65 -7.99 -12.65
CA LYS A 110 -32.98 -8.59 -12.43
C LYS A 110 -33.81 -7.82 -11.41
N LEU A 111 -33.18 -7.27 -10.37
CA LEU A 111 -33.86 -6.42 -9.38
C LEU A 111 -34.32 -5.09 -9.98
N ASP A 112 -33.51 -4.51 -10.89
CA ASP A 112 -33.87 -3.28 -11.62
C ASP A 112 -35.02 -3.50 -12.61
N THR A 113 -35.23 -4.73 -13.08
CA THR A 113 -36.32 -5.10 -14.00
C THR A 113 -37.64 -5.34 -13.26
N ILE A 114 -37.60 -5.77 -12.00
CA ILE A 114 -38.78 -6.06 -11.17
C ILE A 114 -39.37 -4.79 -10.53
N ASN A 115 -38.57 -3.74 -10.33
CA ASN A 115 -38.97 -2.47 -9.70
C ASN A 115 -39.40 -1.38 -10.69
N LYS A 116 -39.81 -1.74 -11.92
CA LYS A 116 -40.43 -0.86 -12.93
C LYS A 116 -41.87 -1.29 -13.16
#